data_AF-A0A918LXQ4-F1
#
_entry.id   AF-A0A918LXQ4-F1
#
_cell.length_a   1.000
_cell.length_b   1.000
_cell.length_c   1.000
_cell.angle_alpha   90.00
_cell.angle_beta   90.00
_cell.angle_gamma   90.00
#
_symmetry.space_group_name_H-M   'P 1'
#
loop_
_entity.id
_entity.type
_entity.pdbx_description
1 polymer ?
#
loop_
_entity_poly.entity_id
_entity_poly.type
_entity_poly.pdbx_seq_one_letter_code
_entity_poly.pdbx_strand_id
1 'polypeptide(L)'
;MSDTLRTRARQAELSPAQKRELDRAQAALVRAKKAFAKTAGRIAVDLGRGGNSAVARHLDVTPQHISGLAAAYRAKLDPQTEATEEAAA
;
A
#
# COMPACT_ATOMS: atom_id res chain seq x y z
N MET A 1 49.78 -27.86 -0.75
CA MET A 1 48.76 -26.82 -0.60
C MET A 1 47.66 -27.12 -1.61
N SER A 2 46.56 -27.72 -1.16
CA SER A 2 45.48 -28.15 -2.04
C SER A 2 44.35 -27.14 -1.94
N ASP A 3 44.38 -26.17 -2.86
CA ASP A 3 43.37 -25.13 -2.96
C ASP A 3 42.07 -25.77 -3.47
N THR A 4 41.20 -26.10 -2.53
CA THR A 4 39.92 -26.75 -2.81
C THR A 4 39.02 -25.67 -3.41
N LEU A 5 38.86 -25.70 -4.74
CA LEU A 5 37.91 -24.87 -5.47
C LEU A 5 36.53 -25.03 -4.82
N ARG A 6 36.17 -24.11 -3.92
CA ARG A 6 34.81 -23.97 -3.40
C ARG A 6 33.93 -23.65 -4.58
N THR A 7 33.34 -24.69 -5.17
CA THR A 7 32.29 -24.57 -6.18
C THR A 7 31.20 -23.72 -5.52
N ARG A 8 31.09 -22.45 -5.91
CA ARG A 8 30.02 -21.59 -5.39
C ARG A 8 28.72 -22.31 -5.70
N ALA A 9 27.91 -22.58 -4.67
CA ALA A 9 26.59 -23.14 -4.87
C ALA A 9 25.84 -22.30 -5.90
N ARG A 10 25.17 -22.94 -6.88
CA ARG A 10 24.37 -22.22 -7.89
C ARG A 10 23.40 -21.30 -7.17
N GLN A 11 23.32 -20.05 -7.61
CA GLN A 11 22.37 -19.08 -7.08
C GLN A 11 20.96 -19.63 -7.28
N ALA A 12 20.16 -19.66 -6.21
CA ALA A 12 18.79 -20.14 -6.29
C ALA A 12 17.97 -19.19 -7.17
N GLU A 13 17.22 -19.74 -8.12
CA GLU A 13 16.32 -18.99 -8.99
C GLU A 13 14.87 -19.37 -8.69
N LEU A 14 14.00 -18.36 -8.70
CA LEU A 14 12.56 -18.60 -8.58
C LEU A 14 12.03 -19.23 -9.86
N SER A 15 11.28 -20.32 -9.70
CA SER A 15 10.51 -20.90 -10.80
C SER A 15 9.44 -19.91 -11.29
N PRO A 16 8.98 -20.03 -12.55
CA PRO A 16 7.89 -19.21 -13.06
C PRO A 16 6.60 -19.31 -12.21
N ALA A 17 6.34 -20.45 -11.58
CA ALA A 17 5.20 -20.63 -10.69
C ALA A 17 5.33 -19.81 -9.39
N GLN A 18 6.51 -19.84 -8.76
CA GLN A 18 6.79 -19.04 -7.56
C GLN A 18 6.74 -17.54 -7.84
N LYS A 19 7.24 -17.10 -9.00
CA LYS A 19 7.12 -15.69 -9.43
C LYS A 19 5.66 -15.26 -9.52
N ARG A 20 4.82 -16.04 -10.23
CA ARG A 20 3.38 -15.76 -10.35
C ARG A 20 2.64 -15.77 -9.01
N GLU A 21 3.06 -16.61 -8.07
CA GLU A 21 2.50 -16.63 -6.73
C GLU A 21 2.82 -15.33 -5.96
N LEU A 22 4.08 -14.90 -6.00
CA LEU A 22 4.50 -13.62 -5.40
C LEU A 22 3.80 -12.44 -6.05
N ASP A 23 3.66 -12.42 -7.38
CA ASP A 23 2.98 -11.35 -8.10
C ASP A 23 1.51 -11.22 -7.66
N ARG A 24 0.82 -12.36 -7.51
CA ARG A 24 -0.57 -12.38 -7.02
C ARG A 24 -0.67 -11.89 -5.58
N ALA A 25 0.23 -12.33 -4.70
CA ALA A 25 0.27 -11.88 -3.31
C ALA A 25 0.56 -10.37 -3.22
N GLN A 26 1.48 -9.86 -4.05
CA GLN A 26 1.81 -8.45 -4.13
C GLN A 26 0.63 -7.62 -4.63
N ALA A 27 -0.09 -8.09 -5.66
CA ALA A 27 -1.30 -7.42 -6.15
C ALA A 27 -2.40 -7.37 -5.06
N ALA A 28 -2.60 -8.46 -4.32
CA ALA A 28 -3.54 -8.49 -3.21
C ALA A 28 -3.16 -7.50 -2.09
N LEU A 29 -1.87 -7.44 -1.73
CA LEU A 29 -1.37 -6.48 -0.75
C LEU A 29 -1.57 -5.03 -1.19
N VAL A 30 -1.31 -4.72 -2.45
CA VAL A 30 -1.54 -3.36 -3.01
C VAL A 30 -3.02 -2.99 -2.92
N ARG A 31 -3.93 -3.90 -3.28
CA ARG A 31 -5.38 -3.68 -3.16
C ARG A 31 -5.80 -3.46 -1.70
N ALA A 32 -5.32 -4.30 -0.79
CA ALA A 32 -5.59 -4.17 0.64
C ALA A 32 -5.09 -2.83 1.20
N LYS A 33 -3.87 -2.40 0.83
CA LYS A 33 -3.31 -1.10 1.23
C LYS A 33 -4.16 0.07 0.73
N LYS A 34 -4.64 0.02 -0.52
CA LYS A 34 -5.54 1.05 -1.08
C LYS A 34 -6.88 1.09 -0.33
N ALA A 35 -7.49 -0.06 -0.07
CA ALA A 35 -8.75 -0.14 0.68
C ALA A 35 -8.60 0.37 2.12
N PHE A 36 -7.50 0.02 2.78
CA PHE A 36 -7.14 0.52 4.10
C PHE A 36 -6.97 2.04 4.10
N ALA A 37 -6.18 2.60 3.17
CA ALA A 37 -5.97 4.03 3.02
C ALA A 37 -7.29 4.80 2.83
N LYS A 38 -8.18 4.30 1.96
CA LYS A 38 -9.51 4.87 1.75
C LYS A 38 -10.34 4.85 3.03
N THR A 39 -10.31 3.73 3.76
CA THR A 39 -11.09 3.56 5.00
C THR A 39 -10.59 4.50 6.10
N ALA A 40 -9.28 4.56 6.34
CA ALA A 40 -8.69 5.45 7.33
C ALA A 40 -8.94 6.93 7.00
N GLY A 41 -8.78 7.31 5.72
CA GLY A 41 -9.08 8.66 5.25
C GLY A 41 -10.55 9.04 5.44
N ARG A 42 -11.48 8.15 5.05
CA ARG A 42 -12.92 8.36 5.25
C ARG A 42 -13.25 8.56 6.73
N ILE A 43 -12.83 7.64 7.61
CA ILE A 43 -13.12 7.73 9.05
C ILE A 43 -12.57 9.03 9.63
N ALA A 44 -11.36 9.44 9.24
CA ALA A 44 -10.77 10.69 9.72
C ALA A 44 -11.57 11.92 9.27
N VAL A 45 -12.14 11.91 8.07
CA VAL A 45 -13.04 12.97 7.57
C VAL A 45 -14.38 12.95 8.32
N ASP A 46 -14.99 11.78 8.47
CA ASP A 46 -16.31 11.60 9.11
C ASP A 46 -16.30 12.07 10.58
N LEU A 47 -15.18 11.87 11.28
CA LEU A 47 -14.99 12.32 12.67
C LEU A 47 -14.80 13.84 12.83
N GLY A 48 -14.52 14.58 11.75
CA GLY A 48 -14.33 16.03 11.80
C GLY A 48 -13.13 16.49 12.64
N ARG A 49 -13.35 17.44 13.56
CA ARG A 49 -12.27 18.05 14.35
C ARG A 49 -11.62 17.01 15.27
N GLY A 50 -10.32 16.78 15.09
CA GLY A 50 -9.55 15.79 15.86
C GLY A 50 -9.61 14.37 15.31
N GLY A 51 -10.36 14.12 14.22
CA GLY A 51 -10.46 12.82 13.56
C GLY A 51 -9.09 12.24 13.18
N ASN A 52 -8.22 13.05 12.56
CA ASN A 52 -6.86 12.64 12.21
C ASN A 52 -6.09 12.11 13.43
N SER A 53 -6.16 12.80 14.57
CA SER A 53 -5.48 12.40 15.80
C SER A 53 -6.10 11.16 16.46
N ALA A 54 -7.41 10.96 16.31
CA ALA A 54 -8.08 9.76 16.82
C ALA A 54 -7.65 8.50 16.05
N VAL A 55 -7.68 8.58 14.71
CA VAL A 55 -7.25 7.48 13.85
C VAL A 55 -5.74 7.21 13.99
N ALA A 56 -4.93 8.27 14.08
CA ALA A 56 -3.48 8.15 14.27
C ALA A 56 -3.12 7.38 15.55
N ARG A 57 -3.79 7.67 16.68
CA ARG A 57 -3.59 6.94 17.94
C ARG A 57 -4.00 5.46 17.84
N HIS A 58 -5.08 5.16 17.13
CA HIS A 58 -5.54 3.77 16.98
C HIS A 58 -4.56 2.94 16.15
N LEU A 59 -3.96 3.55 15.12
CA LEU A 59 -3.07 2.88 14.17
C LEU A 59 -1.59 2.98 14.55
N ASP A 60 -1.26 3.66 15.66
CA ASP A 60 0.12 3.94 16.10
C ASP A 60 0.97 4.62 15.00
N VAL A 61 0.40 5.65 14.36
CA VAL A 61 1.05 6.45 13.31
C VAL A 61 0.93 7.94 13.60
N THR A 62 1.56 8.77 12.77
CA THR A 62 1.49 10.22 12.92
C THR A 62 0.17 10.80 12.40
N PRO A 63 -0.37 11.87 13.01
CA PRO A 63 -1.53 12.58 12.48
C PRO A 63 -1.32 13.13 11.06
N GLN A 64 -0.08 13.45 10.69
CA GLN A 64 0.31 13.90 9.34
C GLN A 64 0.06 12.82 8.30
N HIS A 65 0.38 11.56 8.60
CA HIS A 65 0.08 10.42 7.72
C HIS A 65 -1.43 10.33 7.45
N ILE A 66 -2.25 10.40 8.50
CA ILE A 66 -3.71 10.35 8.37
C ILE A 66 -4.25 11.57 7.62
N SER A 67 -3.68 12.75 7.85
CA SER A 67 -4.05 13.95 7.10
C SER A 67 -3.86 13.78 5.59
N GLY A 68 -2.78 13.12 5.16
CA GLY A 68 -2.57 12.78 3.76
C GLY A 68 -3.64 11.83 3.21
N LEU A 69 -4.02 10.81 3.98
CA LEU A 69 -5.09 9.88 3.60
C LEU A 69 -6.46 10.56 3.50
N ALA A 70 -6.76 11.46 4.44
CA ALA A 70 -8.00 12.25 4.45
C ALA A 70 -8.06 13.20 3.23
N ALA A 71 -6.95 13.85 2.89
CA ALA A 71 -6.87 14.69 1.70
C ALA A 71 -7.07 13.87 0.41
N ALA A 72 -6.41 12.72 0.28
CA ALA A 72 -6.57 11.83 -0.87
C ALA A 72 -8.01 11.30 -1.00
N TYR A 73 -8.67 11.00 0.13
CA TYR A 73 -10.08 10.60 0.14
C TYR A 73 -10.99 11.72 -0.37
N ARG A 74 -10.79 12.97 0.10
CA ARG A 74 -11.56 14.14 -0.36
C ARG A 74 -11.36 14.42 -1.85
N ALA A 75 -10.13 14.28 -2.35
CA ALA A 75 -9.85 14.48 -3.77
C ALA A 75 -10.62 13.49 -4.67
N LYS A 76 -10.82 12.24 -4.22
CA LYS A 76 -11.64 11.25 -4.94
C LYS A 76 -13.15 11.54 -4.90
N LEU A 77 -13.63 12.33 -3.93
CA LEU A 77 -15.03 12.78 -3.88
C LEU A 77 -15.29 13.94 -4.85
N ASP A 78 -14.25 14.57 -5.38
CA ASP A 78 -14.37 15.58 -6.41
C ASP A 78 -14.62 14.91 -7.77
N PRO A 79 -15.76 15.14 -8.44
CA PRO A 79 -16.12 14.48 -9.69
C PRO A 79 -15.14 14.70 -10.85
N GLN A 80 -14.24 15.70 -10.78
CA GLN A 80 -13.18 15.86 -11.78
C GLN A 80 -12.08 14.79 -11.69
N THR A 81 -11.88 14.18 -10.52
CA THR A 81 -10.78 13.23 -10.28
C THR A 81 -11.13 11.82 -10.73
N GLU A 82 -12.40 11.38 -10.60
CA GLU A 82 -12.82 10.04 -11.03
C GLU A 82 -12.82 9.90 -12.57
N ALA A 83 -13.15 10.96 -13.30
CA ALA A 83 -13.09 10.99 -14.78
C ALA A 83 -11.65 10.76 -15.33
N THR A 84 -10.62 11.04 -14.51
CA THR A 84 -9.22 10.90 -14.92
C THR A 84 -8.64 9.52 -14.58
N GLU A 85 -9.11 8.87 -13.50
CA GLU A 85 -8.72 7.48 -13.17
C GLU A 85 -9.43 6.45 -14.09
N GLU A 86 -10.65 6.73 -14.55
CA GLU A 86 -11.42 5.84 -15.43
C GLU A 86 -10.97 5.90 -16.91
N ALA A 87 -10.41 7.03 -17.35
CA ALA A 87 -9.82 7.17 -18.69
C ALA A 87 -8.40 6.57 -18.83
N ALA A 88 -7.76 6.24 -17.70
CA ALA A 88 -6.40 5.71 -17.64
C ALA A 88 -6.32 4.20 -17.28
N ALA A 89 -7.47 3.55 -17.11
CA ALA A 89 -7.61 2.11 -16.85
C ALA A 89 -7.99 1.34 -18.13
#